data_AF-A0A9N9N0P6-F1
#
_entry.id   AF-A0A9N9N0P6-F1
#
_cell.length_a   1.000
_cell.length_b   1.000
_cell.length_c   1.000
_cell.angle_alpha   90.00
_cell.angle_beta   90.00
_cell.angle_gamma   90.00
#
_symmetry.space_group_name_H-M   'P 1'
#
loop_
_entity.id
_entity.type
_entity.pdbx_description
1 polymer ?
#
loop_
_entity_poly.entity_id
_entity_poly.type
_entity_poly.pdbx_seq_one_letter_code
_entity_poly.pdbx_strand_id
1 'polypeptide(L)'
;MVGEVDIEYVLTTARNIESNFTDEVNAGLIDVISPLKYYYPTEEIPATLGDSVKRTLWRAKHVLDCVYVMAYGHTKGSYYLIMEDDIIAKKGYLTEIKQVIGFTSRYNKNWLIIEFCQQLNGMGKLLRSSDVDHFIKYLQLFYYNMPLDFLIESYLQDKVCGITKRKKTCDAIVNGIRAKSTYSLFSHIGLYSSLKGKIQKVEIQLVTKERT
;
A
#
# COMPACT_ATOMS: atom_id res chain seq x y z
N MET A 1 -2.28 -8.51 -8.63
CA MET A 1 -3.70 -8.39 -9.03
C MET A 1 -3.75 -7.62 -10.33
N VAL A 2 -4.60 -8.05 -11.27
CA VAL A 2 -4.93 -7.26 -12.45
C VAL A 2 -6.23 -6.51 -12.14
N GLY A 3 -6.11 -5.24 -11.77
CA GLY A 3 -7.22 -4.37 -11.34
C GLY A 3 -8.06 -3.83 -12.49
N GLU A 4 -8.22 -4.57 -13.58
CA GLU A 4 -8.96 -4.13 -14.77
C GLU A 4 -10.29 -4.87 -14.91
N VAL A 5 -11.26 -4.26 -15.60
CA VAL A 5 -12.59 -4.85 -15.85
C VAL A 5 -12.73 -5.49 -17.23
N ASP A 6 -11.80 -5.19 -18.14
CA ASP A 6 -11.74 -5.80 -19.47
C ASP A 6 -11.19 -7.23 -19.34
N ILE A 7 -12.06 -8.21 -19.61
CA ILE A 7 -11.72 -9.62 -19.46
C ILE A 7 -10.63 -10.08 -20.42
N GLU A 8 -10.55 -9.51 -21.62
CA GLU A 8 -9.52 -9.88 -22.60
C GLU A 8 -8.15 -9.38 -22.12
N TYR A 9 -8.09 -8.14 -21.62
CA TYR A 9 -6.88 -7.59 -21.02
C TYR A 9 -6.43 -8.39 -19.79
N VAL A 10 -7.37 -8.74 -18.91
CA VAL A 10 -7.10 -9.54 -17.69
C VAL A 10 -6.53 -10.90 -18.06
N LEU A 11 -7.18 -11.63 -18.97
CA LEU A 11 -6.73 -12.97 -19.38
C LEU A 11 -5.39 -12.93 -20.11
N THR A 12 -5.17 -11.92 -20.96
CA THR A 12 -3.90 -11.75 -21.67
C THR A 12 -2.76 -11.47 -20.69
N THR A 13 -2.98 -10.56 -19.74
CA THR A 13 -1.99 -10.24 -18.70
C THR A 13 -1.70 -11.45 -17.82
N ALA A 14 -2.73 -12.18 -17.41
CA ALA A 14 -2.57 -13.39 -16.60
C ALA A 14 -1.70 -14.45 -17.32
N ARG A 15 -2.02 -14.77 -18.59
CA ARG A 15 -1.23 -15.71 -19.39
C ARG A 15 0.22 -15.25 -19.58
N ASN A 16 0.44 -13.96 -19.79
CA ASN A 16 1.79 -13.41 -19.89
C ASN A 16 2.58 -13.59 -18.59
N ILE A 17 1.95 -13.40 -17.42
CA ILE A 17 2.60 -13.65 -16.12
C ILE A 17 2.90 -15.14 -15.96
N GLU A 18 1.93 -16.01 -16.21
CA GLU A 18 2.08 -17.48 -16.10
C GLU A 18 3.18 -18.02 -17.02
N SER A 19 3.31 -17.47 -18.23
CA SER A 19 4.33 -17.88 -19.20
C SER A 19 5.74 -17.36 -18.86
N ASN A 20 5.87 -16.19 -18.25
CA ASN A 20 7.17 -15.60 -17.93
C ASN A 20 7.70 -16.02 -16.55
N PHE A 21 6.81 -16.42 -15.64
CA PHE A 21 7.11 -16.75 -14.24
C PHE A 21 6.49 -18.10 -13.83
N THR A 22 6.59 -19.09 -14.72
CA THR A 22 5.93 -20.39 -14.54
C THR A 22 6.32 -21.06 -13.23
N ASP A 23 7.61 -21.04 -12.87
CA ASP A 23 8.09 -21.67 -11.65
C ASP A 23 7.60 -20.95 -10.39
N GLU A 24 7.59 -19.62 -10.39
CA GLU A 24 7.10 -18.81 -9.28
C GLU A 24 5.59 -18.95 -9.08
N VAL A 25 4.81 -19.04 -10.16
CA VAL A 25 3.37 -19.31 -10.09
C VAL A 25 3.11 -20.71 -9.55
N ASN A 26 3.79 -21.74 -10.09
CA ASN A 26 3.65 -23.12 -9.63
C ASN A 26 4.08 -23.30 -8.17
N ALA A 27 5.08 -22.56 -7.72
CA ALA A 27 5.53 -22.56 -6.33
C ALA A 27 4.62 -21.77 -5.37
N GLY A 28 3.61 -21.05 -5.89
CA GLY A 28 2.74 -20.17 -5.09
C GLY A 28 3.43 -18.91 -4.59
N LEU A 29 4.57 -18.53 -5.19
CA LEU A 29 5.23 -17.26 -4.93
C LEU A 29 4.48 -16.10 -5.60
N ILE A 30 3.90 -16.34 -6.77
CA ILE A 30 3.07 -15.37 -7.51
C ILE A 30 1.65 -15.94 -7.65
N ASP A 31 0.68 -15.19 -7.13
CA ASP A 31 -0.74 -15.44 -7.39
C ASP A 31 -1.30 -14.35 -8.32
N VAL A 32 -2.01 -14.76 -9.36
CA VAL A 32 -2.72 -13.84 -10.25
C VAL A 32 -4.20 -13.86 -9.89
N ILE A 33 -4.68 -12.73 -9.35
CA ILE A 33 -6.09 -12.51 -9.02
C ILE A 33 -6.63 -11.29 -9.76
N SER A 34 -7.93 -11.28 -10.04
CA SER A 34 -8.63 -10.13 -10.59
C SER A 34 -10.04 -10.06 -10.00
N PRO A 35 -10.52 -8.87 -9.60
CA PRO A 35 -11.90 -8.68 -9.17
C PRO A 35 -12.85 -8.69 -10.36
N LEU A 36 -14.06 -9.19 -10.16
CA LEU A 36 -15.11 -9.13 -11.16
C LEU A 36 -15.63 -7.68 -11.30
N LYS A 37 -16.13 -7.32 -12.48
CA LYS A 37 -16.60 -5.95 -12.78
C LYS A 37 -17.59 -5.38 -11.74
N TYR A 38 -18.44 -6.23 -11.18
CA TYR A 38 -19.45 -5.83 -10.18
C TYR A 38 -18.90 -5.61 -8.77
N TYR A 39 -17.61 -5.87 -8.53
CA TYR A 39 -16.94 -5.53 -7.28
C TYR A 39 -16.80 -4.01 -7.11
N TYR A 40 -16.70 -3.28 -8.21
CA TYR A 40 -16.63 -1.83 -8.20
C TYR A 40 -18.03 -1.20 -8.23
N PRO A 41 -18.23 -0.04 -7.59
CA PRO A 41 -19.53 0.62 -7.56
C PRO A 41 -20.00 0.97 -8.97
N THR A 42 -21.23 0.58 -9.29
CA THR A 42 -21.90 0.86 -10.56
C THR A 42 -22.72 2.15 -10.54
N GLU A 43 -23.05 2.64 -9.34
CA GLU A 43 -23.79 3.88 -9.11
C GLU A 43 -22.84 5.05 -8.81
N GLU A 44 -23.32 6.27 -9.03
CA GLU A 44 -22.58 7.47 -8.68
C GLU A 44 -22.47 7.61 -7.15
N ILE A 45 -21.26 7.40 -6.64
CA ILE A 45 -20.90 7.73 -5.27
C ILE A 45 -20.80 9.26 -5.09
N PRO A 46 -21.18 9.82 -3.93
CA PRO A 46 -21.12 11.26 -3.70
C PRO A 46 -19.70 11.81 -3.85
N ALA A 47 -19.57 12.97 -4.49
CA ALA A 47 -18.32 13.70 -4.51
C ALA A 47 -17.91 14.10 -3.07
N THR A 48 -16.65 13.84 -2.69
CA THR A 48 -16.10 14.27 -1.41
C THR A 48 -14.79 15.04 -1.62
N LEU A 49 -14.35 15.76 -0.58
CA LEU A 49 -13.11 16.58 -0.60
C LEU A 49 -13.07 17.68 -1.68
N GLY A 50 -14.23 18.07 -2.23
CA GLY A 50 -14.32 19.01 -3.34
C GLY A 50 -13.86 18.44 -4.69
N ASP A 51 -13.66 17.12 -4.78
CA ASP A 51 -13.30 16.44 -6.03
C ASP A 51 -14.48 16.37 -7.01
N SER A 52 -14.19 16.17 -8.29
CA SER A 52 -15.21 15.75 -9.25
C SER A 52 -15.67 14.31 -8.98
N VAL A 53 -16.85 13.94 -9.49
CA VAL A 53 -17.36 12.55 -9.43
C VAL A 53 -16.35 11.58 -10.05
N LYS A 54 -15.77 11.91 -11.21
CA LYS A 54 -14.75 11.09 -11.88
C LYS A 54 -13.53 10.84 -10.99
N ARG A 55 -13.02 11.87 -10.31
CA ARG A 55 -11.87 11.72 -9.41
C ARG A 55 -12.22 10.92 -8.16
N THR A 56 -13.44 11.09 -7.65
CA THR A 56 -13.96 10.31 -6.52
C THR A 56 -14.08 8.82 -6.88
N LEU A 57 -14.64 8.49 -8.05
CA LEU A 57 -14.69 7.12 -8.57
C LEU A 57 -13.29 6.51 -8.75
N TRP A 58 -12.35 7.28 -9.29
CA TRP A 58 -10.96 6.81 -9.48
C TRP A 58 -10.30 6.43 -8.15
N ARG A 59 -10.36 7.29 -7.12
CA ARG A 59 -9.76 6.96 -5.82
C ARG A 59 -10.54 5.89 -5.06
N ALA A 60 -11.85 5.84 -5.21
CA ALA A 60 -12.67 4.78 -4.64
C ALA A 60 -12.29 3.41 -5.20
N LYS A 61 -12.11 3.33 -6.52
CA LYS A 61 -11.58 2.13 -7.19
C LYS A 61 -10.21 1.76 -6.61
N HIS A 62 -9.29 2.72 -6.50
CA HIS A 62 -7.95 2.46 -5.94
C HIS A 62 -7.99 1.91 -4.50
N VAL A 63 -8.87 2.42 -3.63
CA VAL A 63 -9.02 1.87 -2.27
C VAL A 63 -9.60 0.44 -2.32
N LEU A 64 -10.60 0.19 -3.18
CA LEU A 64 -11.20 -1.13 -3.35
C LEU A 64 -10.21 -2.16 -3.92
N ASP A 65 -9.33 -1.73 -4.82
CA ASP A 65 -8.22 -2.52 -5.34
C ASP A 65 -7.30 -3.00 -4.19
N CYS A 66 -6.91 -2.08 -3.31
CA CYS A 66 -6.11 -2.42 -2.14
C CYS A 66 -6.84 -3.38 -1.19
N VAL A 67 -8.13 -3.12 -0.92
CA VAL A 67 -8.99 -4.00 -0.11
C VAL A 67 -9.02 -5.42 -0.69
N TYR A 68 -9.17 -5.56 -2.01
CA TYR A 68 -9.27 -6.85 -2.66
C TYR A 68 -7.99 -7.69 -2.50
N VAL A 69 -6.83 -7.08 -2.77
CA VAL A 69 -5.53 -7.75 -2.60
C VAL A 69 -5.25 -8.07 -1.14
N MET A 70 -5.54 -7.15 -0.22
CA MET A 70 -5.35 -7.39 1.21
C MET A 70 -6.22 -8.53 1.70
N ALA A 71 -7.51 -8.54 1.34
CA ALA A 71 -8.44 -9.59 1.73
C ALA A 71 -7.97 -10.97 1.27
N TYR A 72 -7.48 -11.08 0.03
CA TYR A 72 -6.91 -12.32 -0.49
C TYR A 72 -5.58 -12.72 0.17
N GLY A 73 -4.67 -11.77 0.35
CA GLY A 73 -3.28 -12.05 0.68
C GLY A 73 -2.93 -12.09 2.17
N HIS A 74 -3.69 -11.41 3.04
CA HIS A 74 -3.24 -11.18 4.41
C HIS A 74 -3.08 -12.45 5.25
N THR A 75 -3.83 -13.52 4.98
CA THR A 75 -3.71 -14.78 5.72
C THR A 75 -2.53 -15.66 5.26
N LYS A 76 -1.84 -15.31 4.18
CA LYS A 76 -0.76 -16.12 3.58
C LYS A 76 0.60 -15.97 4.26
N GLY A 77 0.75 -15.05 5.21
CA GLY A 77 1.99 -14.84 5.94
C GLY A 77 1.74 -14.20 7.31
N SER A 78 2.81 -14.00 8.09
CA SER A 78 2.73 -13.35 9.41
C SER A 78 2.63 -11.82 9.32
N TYR A 79 3.04 -11.25 8.19
CA TYR A 79 3.06 -9.83 7.92
C TYR A 79 2.53 -9.55 6.52
N TYR A 80 1.93 -8.39 6.34
CA TYR A 80 1.48 -7.87 5.05
C TYR A 80 2.17 -6.55 4.77
N LEU A 81 2.78 -6.42 3.59
CA LEU A 81 3.45 -5.20 3.14
C LEU A 81 2.63 -4.57 2.02
N ILE A 82 2.13 -3.35 2.24
CA ILE A 82 1.41 -2.57 1.22
C ILE A 82 2.42 -2.03 0.21
N MET A 83 2.26 -2.38 -1.07
CA MET A 83 3.16 -2.01 -2.17
C MET A 83 2.38 -1.54 -3.40
N GLU A 84 3.07 -0.81 -4.26
CA GLU A 84 2.60 -0.38 -5.59
C GLU A 84 3.43 -1.09 -6.69
N ASP A 85 2.98 -1.00 -7.94
CA ASP A 85 3.54 -1.70 -9.10
C ASP A 85 4.76 -0.99 -9.72
N ASP A 86 4.95 0.31 -9.44
CA ASP A 86 5.98 1.15 -10.05
C ASP A 86 7.17 1.41 -9.10
N ILE A 87 7.68 0.37 -8.43
CA ILE A 87 8.65 0.51 -7.34
C ILE A 87 9.92 -0.33 -7.55
N ILE A 88 11.06 0.21 -7.11
CA ILE A 88 12.35 -0.49 -7.01
C ILE A 88 12.69 -0.69 -5.54
N ALA A 89 13.03 -1.92 -5.19
CA ALA A 89 13.59 -2.27 -3.90
C ALA A 89 15.12 -2.13 -3.89
N LYS A 90 15.67 -1.59 -2.80
CA LYS A 90 17.12 -1.58 -2.56
C LYS A 90 17.65 -3.00 -2.33
N LYS A 91 18.91 -3.23 -2.71
CA LYS A 91 19.59 -4.48 -2.41
C LYS A 91 19.57 -4.76 -0.90
N GLY A 92 19.18 -5.96 -0.50
CA GLY A 92 19.09 -6.36 0.90
C GLY A 92 17.81 -5.92 1.63
N TYR A 93 16.82 -5.33 0.93
CA TYR A 93 15.57 -4.84 1.54
C TYR A 93 14.91 -5.86 2.49
N LEU A 94 14.86 -7.14 2.11
CA LEU A 94 14.19 -8.17 2.91
C LEU A 94 14.93 -8.43 4.23
N THR A 95 16.27 -8.38 4.22
CA THR A 95 17.08 -8.52 5.43
C THR A 95 16.82 -7.37 6.39
N GLU A 96 16.79 -6.14 5.85
CA GLU A 96 16.48 -4.94 6.66
C GLU A 96 15.06 -5.01 7.23
N ILE A 97 14.06 -5.38 6.43
CA ILE A 97 12.67 -5.55 6.90
C ILE A 97 12.63 -6.50 8.10
N LYS A 98 13.28 -7.67 8.01
CA LYS A 98 13.32 -8.65 9.10
C LYS A 98 13.99 -8.09 10.36
N GLN A 99 15.09 -7.35 10.19
CA GLN A 99 15.81 -6.71 11.31
C GLN A 99 14.95 -5.64 12.00
N VAL A 100 14.32 -4.75 11.23
CA VAL A 100 13.44 -3.68 11.74
C VAL A 100 12.22 -4.28 12.44
N ILE A 101 11.59 -5.32 11.89
CA ILE A 101 10.49 -6.04 12.56
C ILE A 101 10.96 -6.61 13.89
N GLY A 102 12.10 -7.30 13.92
CA GLY A 102 12.66 -7.92 15.12
C GLY A 102 12.97 -6.90 16.20
N PHE A 103 13.66 -5.81 15.85
CA PHE A 103 13.97 -4.71 16.75
C PHE A 103 12.70 -4.04 17.28
N THR A 104 11.80 -3.62 16.38
CA THR A 104 10.56 -2.92 16.77
C THR A 104 9.68 -3.80 17.66
N SER A 105 9.52 -5.08 17.33
CA SER A 105 8.71 -6.01 18.13
C SER A 105 9.32 -6.29 19.51
N ARG A 106 10.65 -6.19 19.65
CA ARG A 106 11.33 -6.33 20.95
C ARG A 106 11.13 -5.11 21.85
N TYR A 107 11.25 -3.90 21.30
CA TYR A 107 11.25 -2.66 22.09
C TYR A 107 9.92 -1.92 22.13
N ASN A 108 9.01 -2.18 21.19
CA ASN A 108 7.68 -1.60 21.11
C ASN A 108 6.65 -2.64 20.69
N LYS A 109 6.21 -3.50 21.62
CA LYS A 109 5.25 -4.58 21.29
C LYS A 109 3.92 -4.08 20.71
N ASN A 110 3.57 -2.81 20.88
CA ASN A 110 2.30 -2.20 20.48
C ASN A 110 2.35 -1.48 19.13
N TRP A 111 3.44 -1.63 18.35
CA TRP A 111 3.49 -1.09 17.00
C TRP A 111 2.34 -1.66 16.14
N LEU A 112 1.69 -0.82 15.34
CA LEU A 112 0.63 -1.20 14.40
C LEU A 112 1.11 -1.18 12.95
N ILE A 113 1.97 -0.21 12.62
CA ILE A 113 2.52 -0.06 11.27
C ILE A 113 4.02 0.21 11.34
N ILE A 114 4.77 -0.36 10.39
CA ILE A 114 6.19 -0.05 10.16
C ILE A 114 6.33 0.53 8.75
N GLU A 115 6.92 1.72 8.64
CA GLU A 115 7.11 2.42 7.36
C GLU A 115 8.53 2.21 6.80
N PHE A 116 8.62 1.75 5.57
CA PHE A 116 9.87 1.50 4.83
C PHE A 116 10.09 2.45 3.65
N CYS A 117 9.18 3.40 3.43
CA CYS A 117 9.34 4.45 2.43
C CYS A 117 9.00 5.81 3.05
N GLN A 118 9.94 6.75 3.02
CA GLN A 118 9.81 8.08 3.66
C GLN A 118 9.15 9.12 2.76
N GLN A 119 9.27 8.97 1.43
CA GLN A 119 8.76 9.95 0.46
C GLN A 119 7.31 9.69 0.04
N LEU A 120 6.76 8.51 0.32
CA LEU A 120 5.50 8.05 -0.25
C LEU A 120 4.46 7.78 0.83
N ASN A 121 3.40 8.60 0.80
CA ASN A 121 2.24 8.45 1.66
C ASN A 121 1.32 7.42 0.99
N GLY A 122 1.34 6.16 1.44
CA GLY A 122 0.40 5.13 0.98
C GLY A 122 0.99 3.71 0.95
N MET A 123 2.23 3.58 0.49
CA MET A 123 2.92 2.30 0.31
C MET A 123 4.13 2.12 1.25
N GLY A 124 4.80 0.98 1.13
CA GLY A 124 5.94 0.60 1.98
C GLY A 124 5.53 0.46 3.44
N LYS A 125 4.26 0.15 3.70
CA LYS A 125 3.71 0.06 5.05
C LYS A 125 3.46 -1.39 5.41
N LEU A 126 4.08 -1.84 6.48
CA LEU A 126 3.97 -3.21 6.95
C LEU A 126 3.06 -3.29 8.17
N LEU A 127 2.12 -4.22 8.13
CA LEU A 127 1.23 -4.57 9.23
C LEU A 127 1.43 -6.04 9.60
N ARG A 128 1.06 -6.42 10.83
CA ARG A 128 0.89 -7.84 11.16
C ARG A 128 -0.38 -8.32 10.49
N SER A 129 -0.38 -9.54 9.98
CA SER A 129 -1.56 -10.10 9.33
C SER A 129 -2.80 -10.13 10.23
N SER A 130 -2.62 -10.29 11.55
CA SER A 130 -3.69 -10.21 12.55
C SER A 130 -4.38 -8.84 12.62
N ASP A 131 -3.69 -7.78 12.23
CA ASP A 131 -4.21 -6.40 12.27
C ASP A 131 -4.86 -6.00 10.93
N VAL A 132 -4.57 -6.74 9.84
CA VAL A 132 -5.02 -6.40 8.49
C VAL A 132 -6.53 -6.56 8.32
N ASP A 133 -7.17 -7.55 8.95
CA ASP A 133 -8.64 -7.72 8.87
C ASP A 133 -9.41 -6.49 9.37
N HIS A 134 -8.99 -5.93 10.51
CA HIS A 134 -9.59 -4.69 11.03
C HIS A 134 -9.33 -3.49 10.10
N PHE A 135 -8.14 -3.44 9.50
CA PHE A 135 -7.79 -2.38 8.56
C PHE A 135 -8.58 -2.47 7.25
N ILE A 136 -8.77 -3.68 6.69
CA ILE A 136 -9.61 -3.94 5.53
C ILE A 136 -11.03 -3.43 5.77
N LYS A 137 -11.64 -3.77 6.93
CA LYS A 137 -12.99 -3.32 7.29
C LYS A 137 -13.07 -1.80 7.36
N TYR A 138 -12.05 -1.14 7.92
CA TYR A 138 -11.99 0.31 7.94
C TYR A 138 -11.95 0.91 6.52
N LEU A 139 -11.09 0.37 5.65
CA LEU A 139 -11.01 0.81 4.25
C LEU A 139 -12.34 0.58 3.49
N GLN A 140 -13.00 -0.56 3.73
CA GLN A 140 -14.31 -0.87 3.14
C GLN A 140 -15.40 0.11 3.59
N LEU A 141 -15.41 0.53 4.86
CA LEU A 141 -16.39 1.50 5.35
C LEU A 141 -16.21 2.88 4.71
N PHE A 142 -14.97 3.28 4.43
CA PHE A 142 -14.63 4.63 3.98
C PHE A 142 -14.10 4.71 2.55
N TYR A 143 -14.34 3.68 1.72
CA TYR A 143 -13.64 3.49 0.45
C TYR A 143 -13.79 4.67 -0.52
N TYR A 144 -14.91 5.39 -0.48
CA TYR A 144 -15.16 6.57 -1.32
C TYR A 144 -14.94 7.90 -0.59
N ASN A 145 -14.74 7.92 0.72
CA ASN A 145 -14.67 9.16 1.49
C ASN A 145 -13.34 9.88 1.29
N MET A 146 -12.22 9.15 1.24
CA MET A 146 -10.87 9.69 1.21
C MET A 146 -9.93 8.78 0.38
N PRO A 147 -8.79 9.30 -0.13
CA PRO A 147 -7.75 8.45 -0.73
C PRO A 147 -7.09 7.55 0.33
N LEU A 148 -6.42 6.48 -0.12
CA LEU A 148 -5.83 5.44 0.73
C LEU A 148 -4.87 5.99 1.80
N ASP A 149 -4.02 6.95 1.43
CA ASP A 149 -3.05 7.57 2.34
C ASP A 149 -3.74 8.30 3.50
N PHE A 150 -4.82 9.03 3.20
CA PHE A 150 -5.63 9.70 4.21
C PHE A 150 -6.36 8.69 5.10
N LEU A 151 -6.84 7.57 4.52
CA LEU A 151 -7.48 6.51 5.28
C LEU A 151 -6.51 5.79 6.23
N ILE A 152 -5.25 5.60 5.83
CA ILE A 152 -4.20 5.07 6.72
C ILE A 152 -3.99 6.02 7.90
N GLU A 153 -3.84 7.32 7.64
CA GLU A 153 -3.66 8.33 8.69
C GLU A 153 -4.87 8.38 9.63
N SER A 154 -6.07 8.37 9.07
CA SER A 154 -7.33 8.37 9.82
C SER A 154 -7.47 7.10 10.68
N TYR A 155 -7.18 5.93 10.13
CA TYR A 155 -7.19 4.67 10.87
C TYR A 155 -6.23 4.70 12.07
N LEU A 156 -5.01 5.19 11.87
CA LEU A 156 -4.04 5.31 12.95
C LEU A 156 -4.50 6.28 14.02
N GLN A 157 -5.10 7.42 13.66
CA GLN A 157 -5.67 8.37 14.61
C GLN A 157 -6.84 7.74 15.38
N ASP A 158 -7.80 7.13 14.69
CA ASP A 158 -8.99 6.52 15.31
C ASP A 158 -8.64 5.37 16.27
N LYS A 159 -7.50 4.69 16.06
CA LYS A 159 -7.03 3.63 16.94
C LYS A 159 -6.57 4.12 18.32
N VAL A 160 -6.05 5.34 18.44
CA VAL A 160 -5.34 5.78 19.66
C VAL A 160 -5.68 7.19 20.15
N CYS A 161 -6.37 7.99 19.32
CA CYS A 161 -6.78 9.34 19.66
C CYS A 161 -8.26 9.38 20.06
N GLY A 162 -8.57 10.15 21.09
CA GLY A 162 -9.94 10.48 21.45
C GLY A 162 -10.39 11.77 20.76
N ILE A 163 -11.69 11.89 20.48
CA ILE A 163 -12.32 13.01 19.76
C ILE A 163 -11.99 14.38 20.39
N THR A 164 -11.77 14.44 21.70
CA THR A 164 -11.55 15.68 22.45
C THR A 164 -10.08 16.09 22.61
N LYS A 165 -9.12 15.28 22.14
CA LYS A 165 -7.69 15.58 22.32
C LYS A 165 -7.18 16.60 21.31
N ARG A 166 -6.22 17.45 21.73
CA ARG A 166 -5.54 18.40 20.84
C ARG A 166 -4.70 17.67 19.79
N LYS A 167 -4.66 18.19 18.56
CA LYS A 167 -3.91 17.62 17.42
C LYS A 167 -2.47 17.24 17.74
N LYS A 168 -1.68 18.15 18.34
CA LYS A 168 -0.27 17.88 18.72
C LYS A 168 -0.10 16.69 19.66
N THR A 169 -1.06 16.48 20.57
CA THR A 169 -1.06 15.35 21.48
C THR A 169 -1.39 14.06 20.74
N CYS A 170 -2.30 14.10 19.76
CA CYS A 170 -2.63 12.95 18.92
C CYS A 170 -1.44 12.52 18.06
N ASP A 171 -0.74 13.47 17.41
CA ASP A 171 0.42 13.17 16.57
C ASP A 171 1.50 12.39 17.34
N ALA A 172 1.79 12.81 18.59
CA ALA A 172 2.75 12.13 19.45
C ALA A 172 2.32 10.69 19.80
N ILE A 173 1.02 10.47 20.04
CA ILE A 173 0.48 9.14 20.37
C ILE A 173 0.50 8.23 19.13
N VAL A 174 0.11 8.75 17.96
CA VAL A 174 0.15 8.01 16.69
C VAL A 174 1.59 7.59 16.35
N ASN A 175 2.57 8.46 16.59
CA ASN A 175 3.98 8.10 16.42
C ASN A 175 4.44 6.96 17.36
N GLY A 176 3.76 6.75 18.50
CA GLY A 176 4.03 5.62 19.40
C GLY A 176 3.64 4.26 18.81
N ILE A 177 2.68 4.20 17.88
CA ILE A 177 2.28 2.96 17.19
C ILE A 177 2.82 2.87 15.76
N ARG A 178 3.53 3.89 15.29
CA ARG A 178 4.10 3.98 13.94
C ARG A 178 5.62 3.95 14.02
N ALA A 179 6.20 2.79 13.75
CA ALA A 179 7.63 2.68 13.59
C ALA A 179 8.05 3.06 12.17
N LYS A 180 9.30 3.50 12.02
CA LYS A 180 9.87 3.88 10.73
C LYS A 180 11.26 3.29 10.59
N SER A 181 11.56 2.76 9.41
CA SER A 181 12.92 2.43 9.01
C SER A 181 13.78 3.70 8.98
N THR A 182 15.04 3.57 9.36
CA THR A 182 16.02 4.67 9.34
C THR A 182 16.22 5.23 7.93
N TYR A 183 16.09 4.38 6.91
CA TYR A 183 16.24 4.77 5.50
C TYR A 183 15.15 4.14 4.63
N SER A 184 14.79 4.81 3.52
CA SER A 184 13.86 4.28 2.52
C SER A 184 14.45 3.03 1.85
N LEU A 185 13.67 1.95 1.81
CA LEU A 185 13.98 0.69 1.11
C LEU A 185 13.40 0.63 -0.29
N PHE A 186 12.40 1.47 -0.58
CA PHE A 186 11.68 1.50 -1.83
C PHE A 186 11.67 2.91 -2.42
N SER A 187 11.77 2.99 -3.74
CA SER A 187 11.72 4.22 -4.53
C SER A 187 10.86 4.00 -5.78
N HIS A 188 10.14 5.03 -6.26
CA HIS A 188 9.38 4.91 -7.51
C HIS A 188 10.26 4.85 -8.76
N ILE A 189 9.73 4.20 -9.79
CA ILE A 189 10.22 4.19 -11.17
C ILE A 189 9.45 5.26 -11.95
N GLY A 190 9.77 6.54 -11.75
CA GLY A 190 9.14 7.61 -12.52
C GLY A 190 9.58 9.03 -12.18
N LEU A 191 9.85 9.83 -13.21
CA LEU A 191 10.10 11.29 -13.10
C LEU A 191 8.78 12.09 -12.95
N TYR A 192 7.64 11.50 -13.30
CA TYR A 192 6.34 12.16 -13.41
C TYR A 192 5.29 11.38 -12.64
N SER A 193 4.63 12.04 -11.69
CA SER A 193 3.47 11.48 -11.01
C SER A 193 2.28 11.39 -11.98
N SER A 194 1.47 10.35 -11.84
CA SER A 194 0.13 10.23 -12.46
C SER A 194 -0.84 11.34 -12.03
N LEU A 195 -0.52 12.08 -10.96
CA LEU A 195 -1.22 13.31 -10.57
C LEU A 195 -0.72 14.50 -11.41
N LYS A 196 -1.62 15.09 -12.20
CA LYS A 196 -1.35 16.28 -13.03
C LYS A 196 -0.70 17.39 -12.18
N GLY A 197 0.58 17.67 -12.44
CA GLY A 197 1.34 18.76 -11.82
C GLY A 197 2.25 18.40 -10.64
N LYS A 198 2.34 17.13 -10.21
CA LYS A 198 3.28 16.71 -9.15
C LYS A 198 4.58 16.17 -9.76
N ILE A 199 5.58 17.03 -9.94
CA ILE A 199 6.93 16.63 -10.35
C ILE A 199 7.61 16.01 -9.13
N GLN A 200 7.92 14.71 -9.17
CA GLN A 200 8.76 14.07 -8.17
C GLN A 200 10.22 14.14 -8.64
N LYS A 201 11.02 14.99 -7.99
CA LYS A 201 12.48 14.99 -8.20
C LYS A 201 13.05 13.79 -7.44
N VAL A 202 13.22 12.66 -8.12
CA VAL A 202 14.02 11.56 -7.57
C VAL A 202 15.48 11.81 -7.97
N GLU A 203 16.34 11.96 -6.97
CA GLU A 203 17.79 12.02 -7.17
C GLU A 203 18.26 10.62 -7.56
N ILE A 204 18.51 10.43 -8.86
CA ILE A 204 19.14 9.21 -9.36
C ILE A 204 20.59 9.23 -8.83
N GLN A 205 20.86 8.51 -7.74
CA GLN A 205 22.22 8.06 -7.50
C GLN A 205 22.53 7.03 -8.58
N LEU A 206 23.12 7.55 -9.66
CA LEU A 206 23.65 6.77 -10.76
C LEU A 206 24.51 5.65 -10.19
N VAL A 207 24.09 4.41 -10.43
CA VAL A 207 24.98 3.25 -10.39
C VAL A 207 25.90 3.40 -11.61
N THR A 208 26.85 4.31 -11.54
CA THR A 208 27.95 4.40 -12.49
C THR A 208 29.07 3.49 -12.02
N LYS A 209 29.23 2.37 -12.76
CA LYS A 209 30.47 1.68 -13.10
C LYS A 209 31.50 1.46 -11.99
N GLU A 210 31.63 0.20 -11.57
CA GLU A 210 32.94 -0.47 -11.55
C GLU A 210 32.79 -1.88 -12.14
N ARG A 211 33.03 -1.95 -13.46
CA ARG A 211 33.53 -3.14 -14.15
C ARG A 211 34.92 -2.74 -14.64
N THR A 212 35.93 -3.10 -13.86
CA THR A 212 37.31 -3.41 -14.28
C THR A 212 37.89 -4.29 -13.18
#